data_AF-A0A2K3KGZ4-F1
#
_entry.id   AF-A0A2K3KGZ4-F1
#
_cell.length_a   1.000
_cell.length_b   1.000
_cell.length_c   1.000
_cell.angle_alpha   90.00
_cell.angle_beta   90.00
_cell.angle_gamma   90.00
#
_symmetry.space_group_name_H-M   'P 1'
#
loop_
_entity.id
_entity.type
_entity.pdbx_description
1 polymer ?
#
loop_
_entity_poly.entity_id
_entity_poly.type
_entity_poly.pdbx_seq_one_letter_code
_entity_poly.pdbx_strand_id
1 'polypeptide(L)'
;MIDSGTTPDILTFRVLIAGYCKSRRFDKVKSLVCEMESRGLVKLSSLENPLSKAFQILGLNPLSVRLKRDNDKKLFKAEFFDEMG
;
A
#
# COMPACT_ATOMS: atom_id res chain seq x y z
N MET A 1 -13.66 4.74 -1.33
CA MET A 1 -14.18 3.87 -2.39
C MET A 1 -14.33 2.45 -1.86
N ILE A 2 -15.30 2.27 -0.97
CA ILE A 2 -16.02 1.01 -0.76
C ILE A 2 -17.47 1.45 -0.89
N ASP A 3 -17.89 1.59 -2.13
CA ASP A 3 -19.26 1.93 -2.49
C ASP A 3 -19.56 1.02 -3.68
N SER A 4 -20.65 0.27 -3.60
CA SER A 4 -21.07 -0.81 -4.52
C SER A 4 -20.29 -2.14 -4.46
N GLY A 5 -20.71 -3.05 -3.57
CA GLY A 5 -20.86 -4.52 -3.80
C GLY A 5 -19.71 -5.36 -4.37
N THR A 6 -18.54 -4.81 -4.65
CA THR A 6 -17.48 -5.46 -5.42
C THR A 6 -16.36 -5.85 -4.48
N THR A 7 -16.07 -7.14 -4.38
CA THR A 7 -14.97 -7.66 -3.59
C THR A 7 -13.63 -7.18 -4.19
N PRO A 8 -12.80 -6.43 -3.45
CA PRO A 8 -11.51 -5.99 -3.94
C PRO A 8 -10.63 -7.19 -4.27
N ASP A 9 -10.03 -7.17 -5.46
CA ASP A 9 -9.13 -8.21 -5.96
C ASP A 9 -7.69 -7.98 -5.48
N ILE A 10 -6.80 -8.96 -5.67
CA ILE A 10 -5.36 -8.89 -5.38
C ILE A 10 -4.75 -7.61 -5.96
N LEU A 11 -5.11 -7.23 -7.20
CA LEU A 11 -4.62 -6.01 -7.83
C LEU A 11 -5.07 -4.76 -7.10
N THR A 12 -6.30 -4.72 -6.61
CA THR A 12 -6.83 -3.60 -5.81
C THR A 12 -6.02 -3.42 -4.54
N PHE A 13 -5.78 -4.51 -3.81
CA PHE A 13 -4.96 -4.46 -2.60
C PHE A 13 -3.51 -4.05 -2.89
N ARG A 14 -2.90 -4.52 -3.99
CA ARG A 14 -1.55 -4.09 -4.40
C ARG A 14 -1.46 -2.58 -4.58
N VAL A 15 -2.43 -1.97 -5.25
CA VAL A 15 -2.49 -0.51 -5.46
C VAL A 15 -2.65 0.23 -4.12
N LEU A 16 -3.54 -0.24 -3.24
CA LEU A 16 -3.73 0.34 -1.92
C LEU A 16 -2.47 0.26 -1.05
N ILE A 17 -1.83 -0.92 -1.01
CA ILE A 17 -0.58 -1.15 -0.28
C ILE A 17 0.52 -0.21 -0.80
N ALA A 18 0.68 -0.08 -2.12
CA ALA A 18 1.66 0.83 -2.71
C ALA A 18 1.42 2.29 -2.29
N GLY A 19 0.16 2.74 -2.32
CA GLY A 19 -0.25 4.08 -1.89
C GLY A 19 0.07 4.33 -0.40
N TYR A 20 -0.33 3.42 0.48
CA TYR A 20 -0.06 3.55 1.92
C TYR A 20 1.44 3.44 2.25
N CYS A 21 2.20 2.63 1.52
CA CYS A 21 3.67 2.57 1.62
C CYS A 21 4.30 3.94 1.27
N LYS A 22 3.85 4.59 0.18
CA LYS A 22 4.32 5.94 -0.20
C LYS A 22 3.98 6.99 0.87
N SER A 23 2.79 6.92 1.47
CA SER A 23 2.39 7.81 2.58
C SER A 23 2.95 7.40 3.94
N ARG A 24 3.85 6.40 4.01
CA ARG A 24 4.46 5.87 5.25
C ARG A 24 3.44 5.41 6.31
N ARG A 25 2.22 5.03 5.90
CA ARG A 25 1.16 4.55 6.79
C ARG A 25 1.23 3.03 6.94
N PHE A 26 2.30 2.53 7.56
CA PHE A 26 2.58 1.09 7.64
C PHE A 26 1.57 0.29 8.45
N ASP A 27 0.86 0.91 9.40
CA ASP A 27 -0.18 0.20 10.16
C ASP A 27 -1.38 -0.16 9.27
N LYS A 28 -1.75 0.74 8.35
CA LYS A 28 -2.77 0.45 7.33
C LYS A 28 -2.30 -0.63 6.35
N VAL A 29 -1.02 -0.64 6.00
CA VAL A 29 -0.43 -1.71 5.17
C VAL A 29 -0.56 -3.06 5.86
N LYS A 30 -0.21 -3.17 7.14
CA LYS A 30 -0.36 -4.42 7.91
C LYS A 30 -1.82 -4.89 7.93
N SER A 31 -2.77 -3.99 8.23
CA SER A 31 -4.20 -4.32 8.23
C SER A 31 -4.67 -4.85 6.87
N LEU A 32 -4.25 -4.23 5.77
CA LEU A 32 -4.61 -4.68 4.42
C LEU A 32 -4.03 -6.05 4.10
N VAL A 33 -2.78 -6.34 4.47
CA VAL A 33 -2.19 -7.65 4.23
C VAL A 33 -2.88 -8.75 5.06
N CYS A 34 -3.24 -8.46 6.32
CA CYS A 34 -4.03 -9.38 7.13
C CYS A 34 -5.43 -9.60 6.54
N GLU A 35 -6.05 -8.55 5.95
CA GLU A 35 -7.33 -8.68 5.25
C GLU A 35 -7.19 -9.53 3.97
N MET A 36 -6.10 -9.37 3.23
CA MET A 36 -5.83 -10.25 2.08
C MET A 36 -5.64 -11.70 2.52
N GLU A 37 -5.00 -11.94 3.67
CA GLU A 37 -4.88 -13.29 4.25
C GLU A 37 -6.23 -13.87 4.66
N SER A 38 -7.06 -13.11 5.37
CA SER A 38 -8.38 -13.60 5.81
C SER A 38 -9.32 -13.91 4.64
N ARG A 39 -9.10 -13.24 3.50
CA ARG A 39 -9.78 -13.53 2.22
C ARG A 39 -9.12 -14.64 1.41
N GLY A 40 -8.01 -15.22 1.88
CA GLY A 40 -7.27 -16.29 1.20
C GLY A 40 -6.47 -15.85 -0.04
N LEU A 41 -6.28 -14.53 -0.22
CA LEU A 41 -5.57 -13.95 -1.37
C LEU A 41 -4.04 -14.03 -1.23
N VAL A 42 -3.54 -14.14 0.00
CA VAL A 42 -2.12 -14.38 0.33
C VAL A 42 -2.03 -15.28 1.55
N LYS A 43 -0.90 -15.96 1.68
CA LYS A 43 -0.57 -16.75 2.87
C LYS A 43 0.44 -15.97 3.71
N LEU A 44 0.07 -15.58 4.94
CA LEU A 44 1.08 -15.17 5.92
C LEU A 44 1.56 -16.42 6.64
N SER A 45 2.89 -16.54 6.78
CA SER A 45 3.45 -17.48 7.74
C SER A 45 3.36 -16.84 9.12
N SER A 46 3.13 -17.65 10.17
CA SER A 46 3.05 -17.18 11.57
C SER A 46 4.31 -16.40 12.03
N LEU A 47 5.44 -16.58 11.33
CA LEU A 47 6.71 -15.89 11.59
C LEU A 47 6.97 -14.67 10.68
N GLU A 48 6.16 -14.47 9.63
CA GLU A 48 6.39 -13.44 8.63
C GLU A 48 5.70 -12.13 9.02
N ASN A 49 6.48 -11.03 9.09
CA ASN A 49 5.92 -9.71 9.34
C ASN A 49 5.01 -9.30 8.14
N PRO A 50 3.74 -8.90 8.36
CA PRO A 50 2.85 -8.48 7.27
C PRO A 50 3.43 -7.37 6.39
N LEU A 51 4.29 -6.51 6.95
CA LEU A 51 4.98 -5.48 6.20
C LEU A 51 6.06 -6.05 5.26
N SER A 52 6.78 -7.08 5.70
CA SER A 52 7.72 -7.81 4.83
C SER A 52 6.98 -8.44 3.65
N LYS A 53 5.83 -9.06 3.95
CA LYS A 53 4.97 -9.63 2.91
C LYS A 53 4.43 -8.58 1.95
N ALA A 54 4.06 -7.40 2.44
CA ALA A 54 3.65 -6.27 1.60
C ALA A 54 4.74 -5.90 0.58
N PHE A 55 6.00 -5.84 1.00
CA PHE A 55 7.11 -5.55 0.09
C PHE A 55 7.29 -6.65 -0.97
N GLN A 56 7.13 -7.92 -0.59
CA GLN A 56 7.15 -9.04 -1.53
C GLN A 56 5.99 -8.94 -2.55
N ILE A 57 4.77 -8.62 -2.10
CA ILE A 57 3.58 -8.40 -2.94
C ILE A 57 3.79 -7.24 -3.95
N LEU A 58 4.53 -6.21 -3.54
CA LEU A 58 4.91 -5.10 -4.41
C LEU A 58 6.04 -5.45 -5.39
N GLY A 59 6.64 -6.65 -5.29
CA GLY A 59 7.79 -7.04 -6.10
C GLY A 59 9.08 -6.31 -5.72
N LEU A 60 9.14 -5.74 -4.51
CA LEU A 60 10.34 -5.09 -3.99
C LEU A 60 11.31 -6.17 -3.51
N ASN A 61 12.15 -6.65 -4.42
CA ASN A 61 13.22 -7.58 -4.07
C ASN A 61 14.32 -6.81 -3.31
N PRO A 62 14.61 -7.15 -2.04
CA PRO A 62 15.60 -6.43 -1.22
C PRO A 62 16.99 -6.36 -1.87
N LEU A 63 17.33 -7.27 -2.79
CA LEU A 63 18.58 -7.27 -3.53
C LEU A 63 18.60 -6.29 -4.72
N SER A 64 17.44 -5.78 -5.15
CA SER A 64 17.29 -4.99 -6.38
C SER A 64 16.84 -3.54 -6.16
N VAL A 65 16.35 -3.18 -4.97
CA VAL A 65 15.75 -1.86 -4.77
C VAL A 65 16.80 -0.83 -4.33
N ARG A 66 17.23 0.04 -5.26
CA ARG A 66 17.72 1.38 -4.87
C ARG A 66 16.52 2.16 -4.34
N LEU A 67 16.21 2.00 -3.06
CA LEU A 67 15.26 2.85 -2.35
C LEU A 67 15.82 4.27 -2.34
N LYS A 68 15.46 5.07 -3.35
CA LYS A 68 15.62 6.51 -3.28
C LYS A 68 14.65 6.95 -2.19
N ARG A 69 15.18 7.18 -0.98
CA ARG A 69 14.43 7.83 0.08
C ARG A 69 14.18 9.25 -0.41
N ASP A 70 13.06 9.46 -1.09
CA ASP A 70 12.54 10.79 -1.32
C ASP A 70 12.18 11.33 0.07
N ASN A 71 13.18 11.96 0.66
CA ASN A 71 13.08 12.73 1.89
C ASN A 71 12.67 14.17 1.57
N ASP A 72 12.08 14.39 0.40
CA ASP A 72 11.58 15.68 -0.04
C ASP A 72 10.36 16.05 0.81
N LYS A 73 10.67 16.69 1.94
CA LYS A 73 9.86 17.79 2.44
C LYS A 73 9.54 18.69 1.23
N LYS A 74 8.26 18.75 0.85
CA LYS A 74 7.63 19.55 -0.22
C LYS A 74 7.28 18.75 -1.48
N LEU A 75 6.09 18.16 -1.45
CA LEU A 75 5.15 18.41 -2.55
C LEU A 75 3.80 18.73 -1.92
N PHE A 76 3.62 20.01 -1.60
CA PHE A 76 2.30 20.61 -1.56
C PHE A 76 1.69 20.40 -2.95
N LYS A 77 0.77 19.46 -3.07
CA LYS A 77 -0.14 19.38 -4.21
C LYS A 77 -1.54 19.11 -3.67
N ALA A 78 -1.97 20.04 -2.83
CA ALA A 78 -3.36 20.31 -2.50
C ALA A 78 -3.66 21.77 -2.91
N GLU A 79 -3.26 22.15 -4.12
CA GLU A 79 -3.68 23.38 -4.78
C GLU A 79 -4.04 22.99 -6.20
N PHE A 80 -5.25 22.49 -6.38
CA PHE A 80 -5.95 22.51 -7.66
C PHE A 80 -7.43 22.42 -7.34
N PHE A 81 -8.17 23.47 -7.73
CA PHE A 81 -9.59 23.77 -7.51
C PHE A 81 -9.88 24.25 -6.06
N ASP A 82 -10.26 25.50 -5.77
CA ASP A 82 -11.09 26.47 -6.49
C ASP A 82 -10.69 27.92 -6.17
N GLU A 83 -10.38 28.72 -7.19
CA GLU A 83 -10.71 30.17 -7.23
C GLU A 83 -11.04 30.53 -8.68
N MET A 84 -12.24 30.14 -9.13
CA MET A 84 -13.01 30.96 -10.06
C MET A 84 -14.02 31.70 -9.20
N GLY A 85 -13.71 32.96 -8.93
CA GLY A 85 -14.53 33.93 -8.21
C GLY A 85 -13.93 35.31 -8.41
#